data_AF-A0A7J7PC97-F1
#
_entry.id   AF-A0A7J7PC97-F1
#
_cell.length_a   1.000
_cell.length_b   1.000
_cell.length_c   1.000
_cell.angle_alpha   90.00
_cell.angle_beta   90.00
_cell.angle_gamma   90.00
#
_symmetry.space_group_name_H-M   'P 1'
#
loop_
_entity.id
_entity.type
_entity.pdbx_description
1 polymer ?
#
loop_
_entity_poly.entity_id
_entity_poly.type
_entity_poly.pdbx_seq_one_letter_code
_entity_poly.pdbx_strand_id
1 'polypeptide(L)'
;MSTSYLTKRTILTARNDDVSFINARDLEIMPGEEIVYFVADRLLKEDSDDQTITSRYPTEFINSLDPPGLPPFKLKLKMGCHVMLLRNLSPKDGLATEQN
;
A
#
# COMPACT_ATOMS: atom_id res chain seq x y z
N MET A 1 -2.96 -14.11 15.95
CA MET A 1 -1.59 -13.92 16.49
C MET A 1 -1.68 -13.49 17.95
N SER A 2 -0.71 -13.80 18.82
CA SER A 2 -0.74 -13.33 20.21
C SER A 2 -0.21 -11.91 20.31
N THR A 3 -0.75 -11.10 21.23
CA THR A 3 -0.27 -9.73 21.48
C THR A 3 1.24 -9.71 21.77
N SER A 4 1.72 -10.67 22.58
CA SER A 4 3.15 -10.81 22.90
C SER A 4 4.05 -11.03 21.67
N TYR A 5 3.53 -11.68 20.62
CA TYR A 5 4.26 -11.90 19.39
C TYR A 5 4.46 -10.59 18.60
N LEU A 6 3.42 -9.75 18.54
CA LEU A 6 3.44 -8.46 17.85
C LEU A 6 4.26 -7.42 18.61
N THR A 7 4.08 -7.29 19.93
CA THR A 7 4.80 -6.29 20.73
C THR A 7 6.32 -6.45 20.66
N LYS A 8 6.83 -7.66 20.43
CA LYS A 8 8.27 -7.94 20.29
C LYS A 8 8.84 -7.59 18.90
N ARG A 9 7.99 -7.34 17.90
CA ARG A 9 8.38 -7.21 16.48
C ARG A 9 7.79 -5.98 15.79
N THR A 10 6.90 -5.26 16.44
CA THR A 10 6.28 -4.05 15.91
C THR A 10 6.98 -2.81 16.41
N ILE A 11 7.29 -1.89 15.50
CA ILE A 11 7.68 -0.53 15.81
C ILE A 11 6.44 0.35 15.62
N LEU A 12 6.10 1.15 16.63
CA LEU A 12 4.99 2.09 16.58
C LEU A 12 5.51 3.52 16.56
N THR A 13 5.01 4.33 15.64
CA THR A 13 5.33 5.76 15.53
C THR A 13 4.04 6.58 15.49
N ALA A 14 4.16 7.90 15.73
CA ALA A 14 3.01 8.79 15.76
C ALA A 14 2.50 9.18 14.36
N ARG A 15 3.35 9.13 13.33
CA ARG A 15 3.02 9.57 11.97
C ARG A 15 3.25 8.46 10.95
N ASN A 16 2.35 8.36 9.97
CA ASN A 16 2.47 7.43 8.86
C ASN A 16 3.71 7.70 7.98
N ASP A 17 4.16 8.95 7.90
CA ASP A 17 5.41 9.31 7.20
C ASP A 17 6.61 8.60 7.83
N ASP A 18 6.67 8.57 9.18
CA ASP A 18 7.73 7.89 9.92
C ASP A 18 7.63 6.37 9.73
N VAL A 19 6.41 5.81 9.75
CA VAL A 19 6.18 4.38 9.45
C VAL A 19 6.69 4.03 8.04
N SER A 20 6.37 4.86 7.06
CA SER A 20 6.75 4.64 5.66
C SER A 20 8.28 4.67 5.48
N PHE A 21 8.95 5.62 6.13
CA PHE A 21 10.41 5.69 6.15
C PHE A 21 11.02 4.43 6.78
N ILE A 22 10.56 4.02 7.96
CA ILE A 22 11.08 2.85 8.67
C ILE A 22 10.87 1.57 7.87
N ASN A 23 9.66 1.36 7.32
CA ASN A 23 9.34 0.18 6.52
C ASN A 23 10.20 0.11 5.24
N ALA A 24 10.45 1.26 4.60
CA ALA A 24 11.33 1.30 3.43
C ALA A 24 12.78 0.94 3.80
N ARG A 25 13.29 1.44 4.92
CA ARG A 25 14.64 1.10 5.42
C ARG A 25 14.79 -0.36 5.80
N ASP A 26 13.80 -0.93 6.48
CA ASP A 26 13.79 -2.35 6.85
C ASP A 26 13.84 -3.24 5.59
N LEU A 27 13.03 -2.89 4.58
CA LEU A 27 13.04 -3.59 3.30
C LEU A 27 14.37 -3.45 2.55
N GLU A 28 15.03 -2.29 2.60
CA GLU A 28 16.36 -2.08 1.99
C GLU A 28 17.41 -3.02 2.59
N ILE A 29 17.44 -3.14 3.91
CA ILE A 29 18.43 -3.92 4.66
C ILE A 29 18.17 -5.43 4.56
N MET A 30 16.91 -5.84 4.39
CA MET A 30 16.55 -7.24 4.24
C MET A 30 17.29 -7.91 3.07
N PRO A 31 17.82 -9.14 3.26
CA PRO A 31 18.39 -9.91 2.16
C PRO A 31 17.31 -10.38 1.17
N GLY A 32 17.70 -10.61 -0.08
CA GLY A 32 16.82 -11.10 -1.13
C GLY A 32 16.50 -10.07 -2.21
N GLU A 33 15.90 -10.55 -3.29
CA GLU A 33 15.55 -9.75 -4.47
C GLU A 33 14.29 -8.91 -4.21
N GLU A 34 14.35 -7.62 -4.58
CA GLU A 34 13.20 -6.72 -4.55
C GLU A 34 12.31 -6.98 -5.77
N ILE A 35 11.02 -7.27 -5.51
CA ILE A 35 9.98 -7.34 -6.53
C ILE A 35 9.15 -6.06 -6.45
N VAL A 36 8.94 -5.41 -7.59
CA VAL A 36 8.19 -4.16 -7.70
C VAL A 36 6.88 -4.40 -8.42
N TYR A 37 5.78 -4.04 -7.78
CA TYR A 37 4.43 -4.03 -8.35
C TYR A 37 3.98 -2.60 -8.57
N PHE A 38 3.37 -2.33 -9.73
CA PHE A 38 2.78 -1.04 -10.06
C PHE A 38 1.26 -1.13 -10.05
N VAL A 39 0.60 -0.12 -9.50
CA VAL A 39 -0.86 -0.04 -9.49
C VAL A 39 -1.36 0.23 -10.91
N ALA A 40 -2.39 -0.50 -11.32
CA ALA A 40 -3.04 -0.36 -12.61
C ALA A 40 -4.30 0.51 -12.51
N ASP A 41 -4.20 1.67 -11.84
CA ASP A 41 -5.33 2.58 -11.68
C ASP A 41 -5.70 3.20 -13.02
N ARG A 42 -7.00 3.26 -13.30
CA ARG A 42 -7.56 3.89 -14.49
C ARG A 42 -8.69 4.81 -14.07
N LEU A 43 -8.75 5.99 -14.68
CA LEU A 43 -9.94 6.82 -14.64
C LEU A 43 -11.10 6.02 -15.25
N LEU A 44 -12.19 5.90 -14.49
CA LEU A 44 -13.45 5.42 -15.04
C LEU A 44 -14.00 6.52 -15.95
N LYS A 45 -14.10 6.22 -17.25
CA LYS A 45 -14.81 7.08 -18.20
C LYS A 45 -16.30 6.85 -17.99
N GLU A 46 -17.02 7.85 -17.50
CA GLU A 46 -18.48 7.81 -17.58
C GLU A 46 -18.90 8.06 -19.05
N ASP A 47 -20.06 7.53 -19.47
CA ASP A 47 -20.53 7.57 -20.88
C ASP A 47 -20.73 8.99 -21.46
N SER A 48 -20.54 10.03 -20.64
CA SER A 48 -20.54 11.45 -20.99
C SER A 48 -19.14 12.09 -20.90
N ASP A 49 -18.08 11.40 -21.35
CA ASP A 49 -16.71 11.88 -21.17
C ASP A 49 -16.37 13.06 -22.12
N ASP A 50 -16.19 14.24 -21.52
CA ASP A 50 -15.54 15.39 -22.15
C ASP A 50 -14.03 15.14 -22.15
N GLN A 51 -13.40 15.16 -23.34
CA GLN A 51 -11.96 14.93 -23.53
C GLN A 51 -11.09 15.87 -22.66
N THR A 52 -11.67 16.95 -22.13
CA THR A 52 -11.04 17.87 -21.18
C THR A 52 -10.69 17.23 -19.83
N ILE A 53 -11.44 16.24 -19.34
CA ILE A 53 -11.20 15.62 -18.01
C ILE A 53 -9.96 14.73 -18.04
N THR A 54 -9.81 13.92 -19.10
CA THR A 54 -8.61 13.11 -19.33
C THR A 54 -7.36 13.98 -19.50
N SER A 55 -7.48 15.17 -20.11
CA SER A 55 -6.39 16.15 -20.20
C SER A 55 -6.08 16.85 -18.87
N ARG A 56 -7.04 16.91 -17.94
CA ARG A 56 -6.90 17.64 -16.67
C ARG A 56 -6.25 16.80 -15.57
N TYR A 57 -6.34 15.47 -15.66
CA TYR A 57 -5.74 14.53 -14.72
C TYR A 57 -4.87 13.51 -15.46
N PRO A 58 -3.63 13.88 -15.81
CA PRO A 58 -2.72 12.96 -16.48
C PRO A 58 -2.36 11.78 -15.57
N THR A 59 -1.96 10.66 -16.16
CA THR A 59 -1.66 9.43 -15.41
C THR A 59 -0.55 9.64 -14.38
N GLU A 60 0.42 10.50 -14.66
CA GLU A 60 1.50 10.88 -13.74
C GLU A 60 0.96 11.55 -12.47
N PHE A 61 -0.07 12.40 -12.61
CA PHE A 61 -0.73 13.02 -11.46
C PHE A 61 -1.45 11.97 -10.61
N ILE A 62 -2.19 11.06 -11.25
CA ILE A 62 -2.91 9.98 -10.56
C ILE A 62 -1.92 9.05 -9.83
N ASN A 63 -0.83 8.68 -10.49
CA ASN A 63 0.23 7.86 -9.93
C ASN A 63 1.00 8.53 -8.78
N SER A 64 0.91 9.85 -8.65
CA SER A 64 1.51 10.61 -7.54
C SER A 64 0.60 10.68 -6.30
N LEU A 65 -0.67 10.30 -6.43
CA LEU A 65 -1.60 10.30 -5.30
C LEU A 65 -1.28 9.15 -4.35
N ASP A 66 -1.21 9.46 -3.06
CA ASP A 66 -1.06 8.49 -1.98
C ASP A 66 -2.13 8.73 -0.89
N PRO A 67 -3.42 8.55 -1.22
CA PRO A 67 -4.49 8.79 -0.26
C PRO A 67 -4.57 7.67 0.78
N PRO A 68 -4.98 7.97 2.03
CA PRO A 68 -5.10 6.97 3.08
C PRO A 68 -6.04 5.82 2.66
N GLY A 69 -5.59 4.58 2.84
CA GLY A 69 -6.40 3.39 2.56
C GLY A 69 -6.39 2.90 1.10
N LEU A 70 -5.66 3.57 0.21
CA LEU A 70 -5.32 3.00 -1.10
C LEU A 70 -3.88 2.44 -1.10
N PRO A 71 -3.61 1.39 -1.90
CA PRO A 71 -2.25 0.94 -2.10
C PRO A 71 -1.45 2.05 -2.83
N PRO A 72 -0.17 2.25 -2.45
CA PRO A 72 0.68 3.21 -3.14
C PRO A 72 0.89 2.77 -4.59
N PHE A 73 1.04 3.73 -5.51
CA PHE A 73 1.28 3.45 -6.94
C PHE A 73 2.41 2.44 -7.19
N LYS A 74 3.43 2.43 -6.32
CA LYS A 74 4.55 1.51 -6.36
C LYS A 74 4.65 0.74 -5.04
N LEU A 75 4.48 -0.57 -5.11
CA LEU A 75 4.66 -1.48 -3.99
C LEU A 75 5.93 -2.30 -4.18
N LYS A 76 6.87 -2.18 -3.24
CA LYS A 76 8.12 -2.96 -3.20
C LYS A 76 8.00 -4.07 -2.17
N LEU A 77 8.38 -5.29 -2.53
CA LEU A 77 8.31 -6.46 -1.66
C LEU A 77 9.59 -7.30 -1.78
N LYS A 78 9.92 -8.03 -0.71
CA LYS A 78 10.97 -9.03 -0.67
C LYS A 78 10.45 -10.28 0.01
N MET A 79 10.99 -11.45 -0.33
CA MET A 79 10.62 -12.69 0.33
C MET A 79 10.89 -12.60 1.85
N GLY A 80 9.88 -12.93 2.65
CA GLY A 80 9.96 -12.88 4.11
C GLY A 80 9.68 -11.51 4.75
N CYS A 81 9.33 -10.47 3.98
CA CYS A 81 8.93 -9.18 4.56
C CYS A 81 7.58 -9.29 5.28
N HIS A 82 7.36 -8.42 6.25
CA HIS A 82 6.08 -8.30 6.94
C HIS A 82 5.13 -7.43 6.10
N VAL A 83 3.89 -7.88 5.91
CA VAL A 83 2.85 -7.15 5.16
C VAL A 83 1.58 -7.03 6.00
N MET A 84 0.84 -5.95 5.77
CA MET A 84 -0.48 -5.72 6.36
C MET A 84 -1.49 -5.52 5.24
N LEU A 85 -2.69 -6.09 5.40
CA LEU A 85 -3.78 -5.88 4.46
C LEU A 85 -4.40 -4.49 4.68
N LEU A 86 -4.48 -3.70 3.60
CA LEU A 86 -5.18 -2.41 3.60
C LEU A 86 -6.70 -2.56 3.34
N ARG A 87 -7.14 -3.69 2.80
CA ARG A 87 -8.55 -4.01 2.53
C ARG A 87 -8.86 -5.46 2.85
N ASN A 88 -10.10 -5.73 3.28
CA ASN A 88 -10.61 -7.08 3.49
C ASN A 88 -10.61 -7.84 2.16
N LEU A 89 -9.95 -9.01 2.12
CA LEU A 89 -9.92 -9.86 0.94
C LEU A 89 -10.86 -11.05 1.10
N SER A 90 -10.76 -11.75 2.23
CA SER A 90 -11.68 -12.83 2.61
C SER A 90 -11.72 -12.95 4.14
N PRO A 91 -12.64 -12.24 4.81
CA PRO A 91 -12.79 -12.32 6.26
C PRO A 91 -13.08 -13.74 6.77
N LYS A 92 -13.78 -14.54 5.97
CA LYS A 92 -14.10 -15.94 6.30
C LYS A 92 -12.86 -16.82 6.38
N ASP A 93 -11.84 -16.51 5.58
CA ASP A 93 -10.56 -17.22 5.56
C ASP A 93 -9.50 -16.56 6.46
N GLY A 94 -9.90 -15.55 7.25
CA GLY A 94 -8.99 -14.80 8.11
C GLY A 94 -8.11 -13.78 7.37
N LEU A 95 -8.43 -13.46 6.11
CA LEU A 95 -7.75 -12.44 5.30
C LEU A 95 -8.51 -11.11 5.36
N ALA A 96 -8.48 -10.49 6.53
CA ALA A 96 -9.13 -9.21 6.81
C ALA A 96 -8.10 -8.14 7.22
N THR A 97 -8.45 -6.88 7.02
CA THR A 97 -7.77 -5.76 7.70
C THR A 97 -7.92 -5.92 9.21
N GLU A 98 -6.91 -5.50 9.97
CA GLU A 98 -7.06 -5.32 11.42
C GLU A 98 -7.89 -4.06 11.71
N GLN A 99 -9.17 -4.09 11.35
CA GLN A 99 -10.16 -3.12 11.82
C GLN A 99 -10.98 -3.81 12.91
N ASN A 100 -10.89 -3.26 14.11
CA ASN A 100 -11.70 -3.65 15.27
C ASN A 100 -13.20 -3.52 14.98
#